data_AF-A0A946NVD0-F1
#
_entry.id   AF-A0A946NVD0-F1
#
_cell.length_a   1.000
_cell.length_b   1.000
_cell.length_c   1.000
_cell.angle_alpha   90.00
_cell.angle_beta   90.00
_cell.angle_gamma   90.00
#
_symmetry.space_group_name_H-M   'P 1'
#
loop_
_entity.id
_entity.type
_entity.pdbx_description
1 polymer ?
#
loop_
_entity_poly.entity_id
_entity_poly.type
_entity_poly.pdbx_seq_one_letter_code
_entity_poly.pdbx_strand_id
1 'polypeptide(L)'
;MITDSSTINLSSNNYNDSITSIVWFRIINKNMEILFQNDESNIINLSFESLDAELAKNFTEIVIDEISEMYIDYQTEKSRNVLDNLQSRSDSIFKSLKISERNFAKVKDNNMRVMTASGRLEELQYMREVEILQAVYLELRKNIELSHMSVLNETPLIQIVDKPVLPLENINRSNLFWIVIFTFLGVFTICFIIILRKLVRDALEEDF
;
A
#
# COMPACT_ATOMS: atom_id res chain seq x y z
N MET A 1 16.88 9.44 -8.00
CA MET A 1 17.19 10.34 -6.87
C MET A 1 15.88 10.62 -6.17
N ILE A 2 15.62 9.93 -5.05
CA ILE A 2 14.44 10.17 -4.23
C ILE A 2 14.92 11.08 -3.11
N THR A 3 14.62 12.36 -3.24
CA THR A 3 14.76 13.36 -2.18
C THR A 3 13.37 13.95 -1.97
N ASP A 4 12.59 13.36 -1.07
CA ASP A 4 11.72 14.17 -0.22
C ASP A 4 11.24 13.36 0.99
N SER A 5 11.91 13.59 2.12
CA SER A 5 11.48 13.16 3.45
C SER A 5 10.77 14.32 4.14
N SER A 6 9.77 14.92 3.49
CA SER A 6 9.02 16.03 4.08
C SER A 6 7.51 15.79 4.03
N THR A 7 6.97 15.54 5.22
CA THR A 7 5.57 15.72 5.64
C THR A 7 4.52 14.81 5.03
N ILE A 8 4.39 13.60 5.59
CA ILE A 8 3.11 12.88 5.60
C ILE A 8 2.15 13.68 6.49
N ASN A 9 1.19 14.38 5.87
CA ASN A 9 0.21 15.21 6.56
C ASN A 9 -0.93 14.32 7.09
N LEU A 10 -0.82 13.87 8.35
CA LEU A 10 -1.81 13.02 9.05
C LEU A 10 -3.07 13.79 9.51
N SER A 11 -3.50 14.82 8.78
CA SER A 11 -4.71 15.59 9.11
C SER A 11 -5.97 14.98 8.45
N SER A 12 -6.35 13.79 8.89
CA SER A 12 -7.66 13.20 8.58
C SER A 12 -8.32 12.70 9.87
N ASN A 13 -9.13 13.58 10.44
CA ASN A 13 -10.30 13.35 11.28
C ASN A 13 -10.43 12.00 12.03
N ASN A 14 -10.31 12.09 13.35
CA ASN A 14 -10.55 11.11 14.44
C ASN A 14 -9.34 10.27 14.91
N TYR A 15 -8.92 10.55 16.15
CA TYR A 15 -7.90 9.87 17.00
C TYR A 15 -6.43 10.26 16.86
N ASN A 16 -6.14 11.56 16.77
CA ASN A 16 -4.82 12.09 17.12
C ASN A 16 -4.68 12.22 18.66
N ASP A 17 -4.62 11.09 19.36
CA ASP A 17 -4.09 11.09 20.74
C ASP A 17 -2.55 11.15 20.67
N SER A 18 -1.96 11.97 21.54
CA SER A 18 -0.50 12.03 21.72
C SER A 18 0.06 10.63 22.01
N ILE A 19 -0.69 9.80 22.74
CA ILE A 19 -0.29 8.43 23.06
C ILE A 19 -0.26 7.55 21.81
N THR A 20 -1.31 7.60 20.96
CA THR A 20 -1.36 6.83 19.70
C THR A 20 -0.22 7.22 18.77
N SER A 21 0.10 8.51 18.66
CA SER A 21 1.22 8.98 17.86
C SER A 21 2.57 8.48 18.39
N ILE A 22 2.76 8.47 19.72
CA ILE A 22 3.97 7.91 20.35
C ILE A 22 4.09 6.40 20.11
N VAL A 23 2.97 5.66 20.22
CA VAL A 23 2.94 4.22 19.95
C VAL A 23 3.27 3.94 18.48
N TRP A 24 2.65 4.67 17.55
CA TRP A 24 2.95 4.59 16.12
C TRP A 24 4.43 4.85 15.83
N PHE A 25 4.97 5.95 16.35
CA PHE A 25 6.38 6.30 16.15
C PHE A 25 7.32 5.24 16.73
N ARG A 26 6.97 4.63 17.88
CA ARG A 26 7.73 3.53 18.45
C ARG A 26 7.69 2.29 17.55
N ILE A 27 6.51 1.93 17.05
CA ILE A 27 6.34 0.78 16.16
C ILE A 27 7.22 0.92 14.93
N ILE A 28 7.11 2.04 14.22
CA ILE A 28 7.81 2.26 12.94
C ILE A 28 9.33 2.40 13.11
N ASN A 29 9.80 3.08 14.16
CA ASN A 29 11.24 3.39 14.27
C ASN A 29 12.05 2.42 15.13
N LYS A 30 11.40 1.58 15.93
CA LYS A 30 12.10 0.69 16.86
C LYS A 30 11.71 -0.78 16.77
N ASN A 31 10.45 -1.06 16.47
CA ASN A 31 9.92 -2.41 16.58
C ASN A 31 9.72 -3.10 15.23
N MET A 32 9.70 -2.35 14.13
CA MET A 32 9.56 -2.89 12.78
C MET A 32 10.85 -2.69 12.00
N GLU A 33 11.33 -3.74 11.36
CA GLU A 33 12.42 -3.66 10.40
C GLU A 33 11.98 -4.28 9.07
N ILE A 34 12.34 -3.61 7.97
CA ILE A 34 12.08 -4.06 6.61
C ILE A 34 13.44 -4.24 5.96
N LEU A 35 13.78 -5.48 5.62
CA LEU A 35 15.07 -5.85 5.04
C LEU A 35 14.85 -6.44 3.65
N PHE A 36 15.63 -5.97 2.68
CA PHE A 36 15.72 -6.62 1.37
C PHE A 36 16.69 -7.79 1.49
N GLN A 37 16.21 -9.03 1.30
CA GLN A 37 17.06 -10.20 1.52
C GLN A 37 18.08 -10.37 0.40
N ASN A 38 17.71 -10.06 -0.86
CA ASN A 38 18.62 -10.01 -1.99
C ASN A 38 18.00 -9.18 -3.13
N ASP A 39 18.72 -8.16 -3.61
CA ASP A 39 18.35 -7.26 -4.71
C ASP A 39 18.01 -8.01 -6.01
N GLU A 40 18.60 -9.18 -6.23
CA GLU A 40 18.35 -10.01 -7.42
C GLU A 40 17.05 -10.83 -7.31
N SER A 41 16.59 -11.12 -6.08
CA SER A 41 15.44 -11.99 -5.83
C SER A 41 14.12 -11.24 -5.60
N ASN A 42 14.18 -9.92 -5.39
CA ASN A 42 13.03 -9.07 -5.04
C ASN A 42 12.23 -9.59 -3.82
N ILE A 43 12.90 -10.28 -2.89
CA ILE A 43 12.31 -10.79 -1.65
C ILE A 43 12.45 -9.73 -0.55
N ILE A 44 11.31 -9.39 0.06
CA ILE A 44 11.20 -8.42 1.15
C ILE A 44 10.93 -9.19 2.44
N ASN A 45 11.79 -9.00 3.44
CA ASN A 45 11.59 -9.52 4.78
C ASN A 45 11.02 -8.42 5.68
N LEU A 46 9.89 -8.72 6.30
CA LEU A 46 9.29 -7.91 7.34
C LEU A 46 9.50 -8.62 8.69
N SER A 47 10.16 -7.94 9.63
CA SER A 47 10.27 -8.40 11.01
C SER A 47 9.61 -7.38 11.94
N PHE A 48 8.91 -7.91 12.95
CA PHE A 48 8.30 -7.10 13.99
C PHE A 48 8.60 -7.69 15.37
N GLU A 49 9.17 -6.86 16.23
CA GLU A 49 9.56 -7.21 17.59
C GLU A 49 8.54 -6.67 18.59
N SER A 50 8.00 -7.54 19.43
CA SER A 50 7.10 -7.17 20.53
C SER A 50 7.43 -7.95 21.79
N LEU A 51 6.92 -7.45 22.93
CA LEU A 51 6.98 -8.15 24.22
C LEU A 51 6.12 -9.40 24.24
N ASP A 52 5.03 -9.40 23.47
CA ASP A 52 4.11 -10.53 23.35
C ASP A 52 4.27 -11.21 22.00
N ALA A 53 4.49 -12.52 22.03
CA ALA A 53 4.69 -13.36 20.86
C ALA A 53 3.43 -13.45 20.00
N GLU A 54 2.24 -13.49 20.61
CA GLU A 54 0.98 -13.58 19.87
C GLU A 54 0.67 -12.25 19.16
N LEU A 55 0.89 -11.13 19.83
CA LEU A 55 0.82 -9.80 19.22
C LEU A 55 1.79 -9.69 18.04
N ALA A 56 3.03 -10.14 18.20
CA ALA A 56 4.04 -10.04 17.15
C ALA A 56 3.61 -10.77 15.88
N LYS A 57 3.11 -12.00 16.03
CA LYS A 57 2.61 -12.82 14.92
C LYS A 57 1.40 -12.18 14.24
N ASN A 58 0.35 -11.90 15.01
CA ASN A 58 -0.92 -11.41 14.45
C ASN A 58 -0.75 -10.03 13.79
N PHE A 59 0.06 -9.15 14.40
CA PHE A 59 0.36 -7.86 13.82
C PHE A 59 1.10 -8.00 12.49
N THR A 60 2.10 -8.88 12.42
CA THR A 60 2.86 -9.11 11.17
C THR A 60 1.97 -9.68 10.08
N GLU A 61 1.09 -10.65 10.40
CA GLU A 61 0.12 -11.20 9.44
C GLU A 61 -0.80 -10.10 8.87
N ILE A 62 -1.39 -9.28 9.75
CA ILE A 62 -2.29 -8.18 9.33
C ILE A 62 -1.53 -7.16 8.48
N VAL A 63 -0.32 -6.78 8.88
CA VAL A 63 0.48 -5.80 8.14
C VAL A 63 0.89 -6.32 6.76
N ILE A 64 1.22 -7.60 6.63
CA ILE A 64 1.54 -8.20 5.32
C ILE A 64 0.31 -8.17 4.40
N ASP A 65 -0.86 -8.53 4.92
CA ASP A 65 -2.11 -8.53 4.15
C ASP A 65 -2.47 -7.11 3.69
N GLU A 66 -2.41 -6.13 4.61
CA GLU A 66 -2.71 -4.72 4.32
C GLU A 66 -1.71 -4.11 3.32
N ILE A 67 -0.41 -4.36 3.50
CA ILE A 67 0.62 -3.89 2.55
C ILE A 67 0.39 -4.50 1.18
N SER A 68 0.00 -5.77 1.12
CA SER A 68 -0.25 -6.47 -0.15
C SER A 68 -1.42 -5.86 -0.91
N GLU A 69 -2.55 -5.65 -0.22
CA GLU A 69 -3.73 -5.02 -0.80
C GLU A 69 -3.44 -3.57 -1.23
N MET A 70 -2.87 -2.77 -0.34
CA MET A 70 -2.49 -1.38 -0.63
C MET A 70 -1.52 -1.28 -1.81
N TYR A 71 -0.55 -2.18 -1.92
CA TYR A 71 0.41 -2.16 -3.03
C TYR A 71 -0.24 -2.54 -4.36
N ILE A 72 -1.13 -3.54 -4.37
CA ILE A 72 -1.90 -3.90 -5.56
C ILE A 72 -2.77 -2.72 -6.00
N ASP A 73 -3.47 -2.08 -5.07
CA ASP A 73 -4.33 -0.95 -5.36
C ASP A 73 -3.53 0.24 -5.90
N TYR A 74 -2.43 0.60 -5.25
CA TYR A 74 -1.55 1.69 -5.69
C TYR A 74 -1.00 1.45 -7.10
N GLN A 75 -0.52 0.25 -7.40
CA GLN A 75 0.02 -0.07 -8.73
C GLN A 75 -1.07 -0.06 -9.81
N THR A 76 -2.28 -0.52 -9.48
CA THR A 76 -3.37 -0.65 -10.44
C THR A 76 -4.25 0.59 -10.56
N GLU A 77 -4.16 1.56 -9.64
CA GLU A 77 -5.02 2.75 -9.55
C GLU A 77 -5.14 3.49 -10.88
N LYS A 78 -3.99 3.78 -11.50
CA LYS A 78 -3.97 4.53 -12.76
C LYS A 78 -4.70 3.79 -13.88
N SER A 79 -4.45 2.50 -14.05
CA SER A 79 -5.09 1.70 -15.10
C SER A 79 -6.56 1.42 -14.83
N ARG A 80 -6.96 1.27 -13.56
CA ARG A 80 -8.37 1.21 -13.16
C ARG A 80 -9.11 2.49 -13.50
N ASN A 81 -8.51 3.65 -13.21
CA ASN A 81 -9.08 4.95 -13.55
C ASN A 81 -9.25 5.10 -15.08
N VAL A 82 -8.27 4.67 -15.87
CA VAL A 82 -8.41 4.69 -17.34
C VAL A 82 -9.55 3.77 -17.80
N LEU A 83 -9.64 2.56 -17.24
CA LEU A 83 -10.70 1.60 -17.57
C LEU A 83 -12.09 2.18 -17.25
N ASP A 84 -12.27 2.78 -16.08
CA ASP A 84 -13.55 3.39 -15.66
C ASP A 84 -13.95 4.58 -16.56
N ASN A 85 -12.98 5.41 -16.94
CA ASN A 85 -13.20 6.49 -17.91
C ASN A 85 -13.61 5.96 -19.30
N LEU A 86 -13.00 4.85 -19.76
CA LEU A 86 -13.39 4.22 -21.02
C LEU A 86 -14.77 3.59 -20.96
N GLN A 87 -15.13 2.94 -19.85
CA GLN A 87 -16.45 2.35 -19.62
C GLN A 87 -17.55 3.42 -19.59
N SER A 88 -17.40 4.46 -18.78
CA SER A 88 -18.37 5.57 -18.69
C SER A 88 -18.55 6.30 -20.03
N ARG A 89 -17.48 6.46 -20.81
CA ARG A 89 -17.54 7.02 -22.16
C ARG A 89 -18.21 6.08 -23.15
N SER A 90 -17.95 4.77 -23.06
CA SER A 90 -18.62 3.74 -23.86
C SER A 90 -20.13 3.76 -23.63
N ASP A 91 -20.57 3.84 -22.38
CA ASP A 91 -22.00 3.91 -22.03
C ASP A 91 -22.67 5.17 -22.60
N SER A 92 -21.97 6.29 -22.54
CA SER A 92 -22.43 7.57 -23.10
C SER A 92 -22.58 7.48 -24.64
N ILE A 93 -21.59 6.92 -25.32
CA ILE A 93 -21.64 6.71 -26.78
C ILE A 93 -22.71 5.70 -27.16
N PHE A 94 -22.88 4.61 -26.40
CA PHE A 94 -23.91 3.61 -26.62
C PHE A 94 -25.32 4.21 -26.49
N LYS A 95 -25.53 5.10 -25.51
CA LYS A 95 -26.79 5.84 -25.37
C LYS A 95 -27.05 6.74 -26.59
N SER A 96 -26.04 7.47 -27.07
CA SER A 96 -26.14 8.32 -28.26
C SER A 96 -26.41 7.51 -29.52
N LEU A 97 -25.72 6.37 -29.70
CA LEU A 97 -25.94 5.43 -30.79
C LEU A 97 -27.41 4.98 -30.81
N LYS A 98 -27.94 4.54 -29.66
CA LYS A 98 -29.35 4.12 -29.52
C LYS A 98 -30.36 5.23 -29.83
N ILE A 99 -29.99 6.50 -29.63
CA ILE A 99 -30.83 7.64 -30.00
C ILE A 99 -30.79 7.84 -31.52
N SER A 100 -29.60 7.85 -32.12
CA SER A 100 -29.42 8.01 -33.56
C SER A 100 -30.06 6.86 -34.36
N GLU A 101 -29.93 5.61 -33.90
CA GLU A 101 -30.61 4.44 -34.48
C GLU A 101 -32.14 4.59 -34.49
N ARG A 102 -32.72 5.11 -33.40
CA ARG A 102 -34.16 5.38 -33.36
C ARG A 102 -34.57 6.50 -34.30
N ASN A 103 -33.76 7.53 -34.45
CA ASN A 103 -34.03 8.63 -35.38
C ASN A 103 -33.93 8.15 -36.83
N PHE A 104 -32.91 7.35 -37.15
CA PHE A 104 -32.78 6.69 -38.44
C PHE A 104 -33.99 5.81 -38.77
N ALA A 105 -34.44 4.98 -37.82
CA ALA A 105 -35.63 4.16 -37.99
C ALA A 105 -36.89 5.00 -38.28
N LYS A 106 -37.11 6.09 -37.52
CA LYS A 106 -38.25 7.01 -37.74
C LYS A 106 -38.22 7.65 -39.13
N VAL A 107 -37.05 8.14 -39.57
CA VAL A 107 -36.91 8.77 -40.89
C VAL A 107 -37.12 7.74 -41.99
N LYS A 108 -36.60 6.52 -41.82
CA LYS A 108 -36.80 5.42 -42.75
C LYS A 108 -38.27 5.01 -42.88
N ASP A 109 -38.99 4.91 -41.77
CA ASP A 109 -40.43 4.61 -41.77
C ASP A 109 -41.24 5.73 -42.44
N ASN A 110 -40.91 7.00 -42.15
CA ASN A 110 -41.57 8.16 -42.75
C ASN A 110 -41.28 8.29 -44.27
N ASN A 111 -40.08 7.91 -44.71
CA ASN A 111 -39.64 8.05 -46.10
C ASN A 111 -39.92 6.83 -46.98
N MET A 112 -40.64 5.82 -46.48
CA MET A 112 -40.93 4.57 -47.22
C MET A 112 -41.67 4.78 -48.57
N ARG A 113 -42.26 5.96 -48.81
CA ARG A 113 -42.93 6.34 -50.07
C ARG A 113 -42.42 7.66 -50.69
N VAL A 114 -41.32 8.24 -50.19
CA VAL A 114 -40.83 9.55 -50.60
C VAL A 114 -39.81 9.41 -51.74
N MET A 115 -40.08 10.03 -52.89
CA MET A 115 -39.20 10.08 -54.08
C MET A 115 -38.45 11.41 -54.22
N THR A 116 -38.35 12.22 -53.15
CA THR A 116 -37.66 13.51 -53.18
C THR A 116 -36.20 13.36 -52.79
N ALA A 117 -35.31 14.10 -53.48
CA ALA A 117 -33.88 14.10 -53.17
C ALA A 117 -33.58 14.59 -51.73
N SER A 118 -34.40 15.52 -51.21
CA SER A 118 -34.27 16.05 -49.85
C SER A 118 -34.55 14.99 -48.77
N GLY A 119 -35.60 14.17 -48.93
CA GLY A 119 -35.90 13.10 -47.96
C GLY A 119 -34.83 12.00 -47.99
N ARG A 120 -34.29 11.68 -49.16
CA ARG A 120 -33.16 10.76 -49.32
C ARG A 120 -31.89 11.29 -48.63
N LEU A 121 -31.63 12.60 -48.72
CA LEU A 121 -30.48 13.21 -48.06
C LEU A 121 -30.58 13.11 -46.54
N GLU A 122 -31.76 13.35 -45.96
CA GLU A 122 -32.00 13.25 -44.52
C GLU A 122 -31.76 11.82 -44.00
N GLU A 123 -32.30 10.80 -44.70
CA GLU A 123 -32.04 9.39 -44.38
C GLU A 123 -30.54 9.06 -44.37
N LEU A 124 -29.80 9.53 -45.39
CA LEU A 124 -28.35 9.32 -45.50
C LEU A 124 -27.55 10.02 -44.39
N GLN A 125 -28.04 11.16 -43.87
CA GLN A 125 -27.38 11.87 -42.76
C GLN A 125 -27.47 11.06 -41.47
N TYR A 126 -28.66 10.56 -41.11
CA TYR A 126 -28.85 9.72 -39.92
C TYR A 126 -28.13 8.37 -40.05
N MET A 127 -28.12 7.76 -41.25
CA MET A 127 -27.37 6.53 -41.49
C MET A 127 -25.87 6.74 -41.23
N ARG A 128 -25.31 7.85 -41.73
CA ARG A 128 -23.89 8.19 -41.50
C ARG A 128 -23.60 8.44 -40.03
N GLU A 129 -24.51 9.09 -39.30
CA GLU A 129 -24.35 9.31 -37.86
C GLU A 129 -24.31 7.97 -37.09
N VAL A 130 -25.20 7.04 -37.41
CA VAL A 130 -25.20 5.68 -36.86
C VAL A 130 -23.88 4.97 -37.16
N GLU A 131 -23.39 5.02 -38.41
CA GLU A 131 -22.12 4.40 -38.80
C GLU A 131 -20.92 4.98 -38.04
N ILE A 132 -20.86 6.31 -37.89
CA ILE A 132 -19.80 6.98 -37.12
C ILE A 132 -19.82 6.54 -35.65
N LEU A 133 -21.00 6.59 -35.01
CA LEU A 133 -21.14 6.21 -33.61
C LEU A 133 -20.86 4.72 -33.38
N GLN A 134 -21.24 3.86 -34.32
CA GLN A 134 -20.94 2.44 -34.29
C GLN A 134 -19.44 2.17 -34.40
N ALA A 135 -18.74 2.86 -35.29
CA ALA A 135 -17.29 2.74 -35.43
C ALA A 135 -16.56 3.18 -34.16
N VAL A 136 -16.96 4.33 -33.57
CA VAL A 136 -16.40 4.82 -32.30
C VAL A 136 -16.69 3.85 -31.16
N TYR A 137 -17.90 3.29 -31.08
CA TYR A 137 -18.26 2.31 -30.05
C TYR A 137 -17.42 1.03 -30.17
N LEU A 138 -17.21 0.52 -31.39
CA LEU A 138 -16.37 -0.65 -31.63
C LEU A 138 -14.91 -0.41 -31.21
N GLU A 139 -14.37 0.77 -31.52
CA GLU A 139 -13.03 1.17 -31.11
C GLU A 139 -12.92 1.29 -29.58
N LEU A 140 -13.91 1.93 -28.92
CA LEU A 140 -13.97 2.01 -27.46
C LEU A 140 -14.03 0.62 -26.83
N ARG A 141 -14.83 -0.30 -27.39
CA ARG A 141 -14.93 -1.66 -26.87
C ARG A 141 -13.58 -2.38 -26.96
N LYS A 142 -12.89 -2.27 -28.09
CA LYS A 142 -11.54 -2.80 -28.25
C LYS A 142 -10.57 -2.21 -27.21
N ASN A 143 -10.63 -0.89 -27.00
CA ASN A 143 -9.77 -0.22 -26.03
C ASN A 143 -10.08 -0.61 -24.57
N ILE A 144 -11.34 -0.90 -24.24
CA ILE A 144 -11.72 -1.44 -22.93
C ILE A 144 -11.06 -2.81 -22.70
N GLU A 145 -11.10 -3.72 -23.67
CA GLU A 145 -10.47 -5.03 -23.52
C GLU A 145 -8.95 -4.90 -23.39
N LEU A 146 -8.32 -4.00 -24.17
CA LEU A 146 -6.90 -3.69 -24.02
C LEU A 146 -6.56 -3.10 -22.66
N SER A 147 -7.38 -2.17 -22.15
CA SER A 147 -7.20 -1.57 -20.84
C SER A 147 -7.40 -2.58 -19.71
N HIS A 148 -8.34 -3.52 -19.87
CA HIS A 148 -8.54 -4.61 -18.92
C HIS A 148 -7.31 -5.52 -18.88
N MET A 149 -6.72 -5.86 -20.03
CA MET A 149 -5.45 -6.58 -20.07
C MET A 149 -4.31 -5.78 -19.44
N SER A 150 -4.29 -4.44 -19.61
CA SER A 150 -3.32 -3.56 -18.95
C SER A 150 -3.42 -3.65 -17.42
N VAL A 151 -4.63 -3.60 -16.86
CA VAL A 151 -4.86 -3.76 -15.42
C VAL A 151 -4.33 -5.11 -14.94
N LEU A 152 -4.62 -6.20 -15.66
CA LEU A 152 -4.14 -7.53 -15.30
C LEU A 152 -2.61 -7.65 -15.36
N ASN A 153 -1.98 -7.02 -16.35
CA ASN A 153 -0.51 -7.03 -16.51
C ASN A 153 0.20 -6.18 -15.45
N GLU A 154 -0.40 -5.05 -15.06
CA GLU A 154 0.14 -4.17 -14.03
C GLU A 154 -0.13 -4.67 -12.61
N THR A 155 -1.12 -5.56 -12.43
CA THR A 155 -1.41 -6.17 -11.13
C THR A 155 -0.21 -7.01 -10.69
N PRO A 156 0.51 -6.61 -9.63
CA PRO A 156 1.69 -7.34 -9.20
C PRO A 156 1.30 -8.67 -8.57
N LEU A 157 2.04 -9.73 -8.88
CA LEU A 157 1.87 -11.03 -8.22
C LEU A 157 2.67 -11.05 -6.92
N ILE A 158 2.01 -10.80 -5.79
CA ILE A 158 2.62 -10.91 -4.45
C ILE A 158 2.46 -12.36 -3.98
N GLN A 159 3.58 -13.02 -3.69
CA GLN A 159 3.60 -14.38 -3.15
C GLN A 159 4.23 -14.36 -1.77
N ILE A 160 3.48 -14.86 -0.78
CA ILE A 160 3.99 -15.07 0.57
C ILE A 160 4.87 -16.33 0.53
N VAL A 161 6.19 -16.14 0.62
CA VAL A 161 7.17 -17.23 0.63
C VAL A 161 7.10 -17.95 1.97
N ASP A 162 7.19 -17.18 3.07
CA ASP A 162 7.16 -17.69 4.44
C ASP A 162 6.11 -16.95 5.25
N LYS A 163 5.34 -17.71 6.04
CA LYS A 163 4.33 -17.14 6.94
C LYS A 163 4.94 -16.77 8.28
N PRO A 164 4.45 -15.72 8.96
CA PRO A 164 4.87 -15.39 10.32
C PRO A 164 4.61 -16.56 11.27
N VAL A 165 5.66 -17.03 11.94
CA VAL A 165 5.58 -18.06 12.98
C VAL A 165 5.88 -17.45 14.34
N LEU A 166 5.40 -18.09 15.41
CA LEU A 166 5.73 -17.66 16.76
C LEU A 166 7.25 -17.77 16.98
N PRO A 167 7.89 -16.76 17.62
CA PRO A 167 9.31 -16.82 17.92
C PRO A 167 9.58 -17.99 18.88
N LEU A 168 10.51 -18.87 18.50
CA LEU A 168 10.91 -20.00 19.36
C LEU A 168 11.80 -19.56 20.52
N GLU A 169 12.58 -18.50 20.33
CA GLU A 169 13.53 -17.98 21.32
C GLU A 169 13.28 -16.48 21.53
N ASN A 170 13.43 -16.03 22.77
CA ASN A 170 13.29 -14.62 23.08
C ASN A 170 14.54 -13.86 22.60
N ILE A 171 14.33 -12.72 21.96
CA ILE A 171 15.41 -11.84 21.45
C ILE A 171 16.13 -11.11 22.61
N ASN A 172 15.80 -11.45 23.85
CA ASN A 172 16.38 -10.84 25.04
C ASN A 172 17.84 -11.24 25.17
N ARG A 173 18.68 -10.27 25.55
CA ARG A 173 20.07 -10.51 25.97
C ARG A 173 20.08 -11.65 26.99
N SER A 174 20.96 -12.63 26.77
CA SER A 174 21.04 -13.81 27.64
C SER A 174 21.15 -13.41 29.11
N ASN A 175 20.44 -14.12 30.00
CA ASN A 175 20.51 -13.86 31.44
C ASN A 175 21.95 -13.92 31.96
N LEU A 176 22.81 -14.69 31.28
CA LEU A 176 24.26 -14.76 31.55
C LEU A 176 24.98 -13.43 31.36
N PHE A 177 24.62 -12.65 30.34
CA PHE A 177 25.21 -11.33 30.11
C PHE A 177 24.97 -10.39 31.31
N TRP A 178 23.74 -10.40 31.85
CA TRP A 178 23.41 -9.63 33.04
C TRP A 178 24.17 -10.11 34.27
N ILE A 179 24.28 -11.42 34.48
CA ILE A 179 25.03 -12.00 35.62
C ILE A 179 26.50 -11.54 35.61
N VAL A 180 27.17 -11.52 34.46
CA VAL A 180 28.56 -11.08 34.35
C VAL A 180 28.70 -9.60 34.73
N ILE A 181 27.79 -8.75 34.23
CA ILE A 181 27.78 -7.32 34.55
C ILE A 181 27.55 -7.05 36.03
N PHE A 182 26.58 -7.73 36.64
CA PHE A 182 26.31 -7.55 38.08
C PHE A 182 27.45 -8.08 38.96
N THR A 183 28.10 -9.17 38.55
CA THR A 183 29.27 -9.72 39.26
C THR A 183 30.44 -8.73 39.22
N PHE A 184 30.74 -8.17 38.05
CA PHE A 184 31.81 -7.18 37.90
C PHE A 184 31.52 -5.92 38.73
N LEU A 185 30.29 -5.41 38.68
CA LEU A 185 29.87 -4.24 39.46
C LEU A 185 29.93 -4.52 40.98
N GLY A 186 29.57 -5.74 41.40
CA GLY A 186 29.65 -6.17 42.79
C GLY A 186 31.09 -6.22 43.33
N VAL A 187 32.01 -6.78 42.55
CA VAL A 187 33.44 -6.81 42.94
C VAL A 187 34.02 -5.39 42.99
N PHE A 188 33.70 -4.56 42.00
CA PHE A 188 34.16 -3.18 41.95
C PHE A 188 33.68 -2.36 43.17
N THR A 189 32.40 -2.48 43.53
CA THR A 189 31.83 -1.78 44.69
C THR A 189 32.44 -2.25 46.01
N ILE A 190 32.70 -3.55 46.18
CA ILE A 190 33.38 -4.09 47.37
C ILE A 190 34.81 -3.55 47.49
N CYS A 191 35.59 -3.59 46.39
CA CYS A 191 36.95 -3.04 46.37
C CYS A 191 36.96 -1.54 46.71
N PHE A 192 36.03 -0.77 46.15
CA PHE A 192 35.91 0.66 46.41
C PHE A 192 35.61 0.96 47.89
N ILE A 193 34.70 0.20 48.51
CA ILE A 193 34.37 0.36 49.95
C ILE A 193 35.59 0.03 50.82
N ILE A 194 36.37 -1.01 50.50
CA ILE A 194 37.57 -1.38 51.26
C ILE A 194 38.62 -0.27 51.19
N ILE A 195 38.85 0.30 50.00
CA ILE A 195 39.81 1.40 49.80
C ILE A 195 39.36 2.64 50.58
N LEU A 196 38.09 3.02 50.50
CA LEU A 196 37.55 4.15 51.27
C LEU A 196 37.69 3.94 52.78
N ARG A 197 37.38 2.74 53.27
CA ARG A 197 37.56 2.41 54.70
C ARG A 197 39.02 2.49 55.13
N LYS A 198 39.94 2.05 54.27
CA LYS A 198 41.37 2.16 54.55
C LYS A 198 41.81 3.63 54.59
N LEU A 199 41.40 4.43 53.61
CA LEU A 199 41.73 5.86 53.54
C LEU A 199 41.21 6.64 54.76
N VAL A 200 39.97 6.38 55.20
CA VAL A 200 39.40 7.04 56.39
C VAL A 200 40.14 6.62 57.67
N ARG A 201 40.55 5.35 57.79
CA ARG A 201 41.34 4.90 58.94
C ARG A 201 42.74 5.51 58.95
N ASP A 202 43.42 5.49 57.81
CA ASP A 202 44.76 6.05 57.67
C ASP A 202 44.73 7.57 57.97
N ALA A 203 43.67 8.28 57.55
CA ALA A 203 43.46 9.70 57.88
C ALA A 203 43.11 9.96 59.37
N LEU A 204 42.59 8.98 60.10
CA LEU A 204 42.28 9.10 61.54
C LEU A 204 43.47 8.71 62.43
N GLU A 205 44.40 7.90 61.93
CA GLU A 205 45.64 7.54 62.64
C GLU A 205 46.72 8.62 62.53
N GLU A 206 46.63 9.53 61.54
CA GLU A 206 47.58 10.65 61.37
C GLU A 206 47.29 11.85 62.31
N ASP A 207 46.14 11.85 62.98
CA ASP A 207 45.70 12.89 63.95
C ASP A 207 45.95 12.52 65.44
N PHE A 208 46.77 11.50 65.73
CA PHE A 208 47.21 11.12 67.09
C PHE A 208 48.73 11.11 67.27
#